data_AF-Q9BNN8-F1
#
_entry.id   AF-Q9BNN8-F1
#
_cell.length_a   1.000
_cell.length_b   1.000
_cell.length_c   1.000
_cell.angle_alpha   90.00
_cell.angle_beta   90.00
_cell.angle_gamma   90.00
#
_symmetry.space_group_name_H-M   'P 1'
#
loop_
_entity.id
_entity.type
_entity.pdbx_description
1 polymer ?
#
loop_
_entity_poly.entity_id
_entity_poly.type
_entity_poly.pdbx_seq_one_letter_code
_entity_poly.pdbx_strand_id
1 'polypeptide(L)'
;RRLIKAMESVMITYDGTVRNSVGQLIQLRYGEDGLDGCAVEGQALPTLKPSDKTFEKRFKFDVSNERQLKRVFNEDIVKDLLGSANVVGDLELEWESLCKDREVLRTVFPKGDSKVVLPCNLQRMIWNAQKIFHINIRSPTDLNPSRVIEGVRELSKKIIIVVGEDRLSKQANENATLLFNCLLRSTLCTKRVAEEFRLSAESFEWLLGEIETRFQQSQVQP
;
A
#
# COMPACT_ATOMS: atom_id res chain seq x y z
N ARG A 1 3.78 -20.50 33.28
CA ARG A 1 4.92 -20.16 34.17
C ARG A 1 6.28 -20.23 33.49
N ARG A 2 6.68 -21.35 32.85
CA ARG A 2 7.99 -21.48 32.18
C ARG A 2 8.23 -20.47 31.06
N LEU A 3 7.27 -20.30 30.15
CA LEU A 3 7.38 -19.32 29.04
C LEU A 3 7.51 -17.88 29.53
N ILE A 4 6.69 -17.49 30.52
CA ILE A 4 6.75 -16.16 31.13
C ILE A 4 8.14 -15.90 31.71
N LYS A 5 8.68 -16.84 32.51
CA LYS A 5 10.01 -16.68 33.11
C LYS A 5 11.14 -16.59 32.09
N ALA A 6 10.99 -17.22 30.92
CA ALA A 6 11.97 -17.15 29.85
C ALA A 6 11.92 -15.82 29.08
N MET A 7 10.74 -15.19 28.98
CA MET A 7 10.53 -13.99 28.14
C MET A 7 10.27 -12.70 28.93
N GLU A 8 10.20 -12.75 30.26
CA GLU A 8 9.89 -11.57 31.11
C GLU A 8 10.91 -10.44 31.02
N SER A 9 12.13 -10.73 30.57
CA SER A 9 13.21 -9.74 30.43
C SER A 9 13.31 -9.15 29.02
N VAL A 10 12.51 -9.64 28.07
CA VAL A 10 12.54 -9.21 26.68
C VAL A 10 11.69 -7.97 26.54
N MET A 11 12.29 -6.89 26.04
CA MET A 11 11.61 -5.62 25.81
C MET A 11 12.03 -5.01 24.48
N ILE A 12 11.20 -4.10 23.98
CA ILE A 12 11.51 -3.26 22.84
C ILE A 12 12.32 -2.08 23.37
N THR A 13 13.35 -1.68 22.64
CA THR A 13 14.20 -0.56 23.02
C THR A 13 13.98 0.61 22.07
N TYR A 14 14.39 1.83 22.47
CA TYR A 14 14.15 3.06 21.71
C TYR A 14 14.72 3.05 20.28
N ASP A 15 15.68 2.18 19.98
CA ASP A 15 16.21 2.00 18.62
C ASP A 15 15.33 1.09 17.73
N GLY A 16 14.20 0.60 18.26
CA GLY A 16 13.26 -0.33 17.64
C GLY A 16 13.67 -1.80 17.68
N THR A 17 14.82 -2.12 18.29
CA THR A 17 15.30 -3.50 18.44
C THR A 17 14.70 -4.18 19.66
N VAL A 18 14.59 -5.51 19.60
CA VAL A 18 14.12 -6.33 20.72
C VAL A 18 15.33 -6.92 21.44
N ARG A 19 15.49 -6.60 22.73
CA ARG A 19 16.63 -7.02 23.54
C ARG A 19 16.20 -7.63 24.85
N ASN A 20 17.06 -8.47 25.43
CA ASN A 20 16.88 -8.96 26.80
C ASN A 20 17.53 -8.02 27.83
N SER A 21 17.40 -8.36 29.12
CA SER A 21 17.99 -7.58 30.23
C SER A 21 19.51 -7.47 30.20
N VAL A 22 20.22 -8.36 29.50
CA VAL A 22 21.68 -8.35 29.34
C VAL A 22 22.10 -7.50 28.12
N GLY A 23 21.13 -6.97 27.36
CA GLY A 23 21.37 -6.16 26.16
C GLY A 23 21.67 -7.00 24.91
N GLN A 24 21.47 -8.32 24.95
CA GLN A 24 21.62 -9.19 23.79
C GLN A 24 20.45 -8.96 22.82
N LEU A 25 20.78 -8.82 21.54
CA LEU A 25 19.83 -8.64 20.46
C LEU A 25 19.09 -9.95 20.15
N ILE A 26 17.75 -9.91 20.17
CA ILE A 26 16.89 -11.05 19.81
C ILE A 26 16.29 -10.83 18.41
N GLN A 27 15.74 -9.64 18.14
CA GLN A 27 15.23 -9.25 16.82
C GLN A 27 15.68 -7.83 16.47
N LEU A 28 15.96 -7.62 15.18
CA LEU A 28 16.29 -6.28 14.65
C LEU A 28 15.08 -5.35 14.69
N ARG A 29 13.89 -5.89 14.43
CA ARG A 29 12.59 -5.22 14.57
C ARG A 29 11.59 -6.19 15.17
N TYR A 30 10.77 -5.68 16.08
CA TYR A 30 9.69 -6.46 16.68
C TYR A 30 8.78 -7.03 15.59
N GLY A 31 8.55 -8.34 15.59
CA GLY A 31 7.68 -8.97 14.58
C GLY A 31 8.21 -8.89 13.13
N GLU A 32 9.49 -8.52 12.93
CA GLU A 32 10.12 -8.28 11.63
C GLU A 32 9.57 -7.08 10.83
N ASP A 33 8.48 -6.46 11.30
CA ASP A 33 7.82 -5.29 10.70
C ASP A 33 7.75 -4.07 11.64
N GLY A 34 8.07 -4.21 12.92
CA GLY A 34 8.04 -3.12 13.90
C GLY A 34 6.64 -2.62 14.25
N LEU A 35 5.61 -3.44 14.04
CA LEU A 35 4.21 -3.05 14.24
C LEU A 35 3.60 -3.68 15.50
N ASP A 36 2.63 -2.98 16.11
CA ASP A 36 1.87 -3.50 17.23
C ASP A 36 0.84 -4.54 16.78
N GLY A 37 0.85 -5.71 17.43
CA GLY A 37 -0.09 -6.79 17.20
C GLY A 37 -1.56 -6.45 17.49
N CYS A 38 -1.83 -5.38 18.27
CA CYS A 38 -3.20 -4.90 18.50
C CYS A 38 -3.74 -4.04 17.35
N ALA A 39 -2.85 -3.45 16.54
CA ALA A 39 -3.20 -2.52 15.47
C ALA A 39 -3.33 -3.17 14.09
N VAL A 40 -3.04 -4.47 13.98
CA VAL A 40 -3.10 -5.22 12.73
C VAL A 40 -4.44 -5.94 12.55
N GLU A 41 -4.90 -6.02 11.31
CA GLU A 41 -6.16 -6.66 10.94
C GLU A 41 -5.96 -7.65 9.78
N GLY A 42 -6.86 -8.64 9.66
CA GLY A 42 -6.86 -9.57 8.54
C GLY A 42 -7.29 -8.88 7.24
N GLN A 43 -6.40 -8.85 6.26
CA GLN A 43 -6.61 -8.26 4.93
C GLN A 43 -6.31 -9.26 3.83
N ALA A 44 -6.75 -8.97 2.60
CA ALA A 44 -6.52 -9.85 1.45
C ALA A 44 -5.64 -9.15 0.41
N LEU A 45 -4.57 -9.82 -0.02
CA LEU A 45 -3.75 -9.36 -1.14
C LEU A 45 -4.48 -9.60 -2.47
N PRO A 46 -4.86 -8.54 -3.21
CA PRO A 46 -5.70 -8.68 -4.40
C PRO A 46 -4.93 -9.19 -5.62
N THR A 47 -3.59 -9.12 -5.62
CA THR A 47 -2.69 -9.53 -6.72
C THR A 47 -2.36 -11.04 -6.75
N LEU A 48 -2.43 -11.73 -5.61
CA LEU A 48 -1.83 -13.06 -5.45
C LEU A 48 -2.62 -14.18 -6.16
N LYS A 49 -3.94 -14.23 -5.94
CA LYS A 49 -4.84 -15.29 -6.42
C LYS A 49 -5.24 -15.23 -7.90
N PRO A 50 -5.49 -14.06 -8.51
CA PRO A 50 -5.97 -14.01 -9.89
C PRO A 50 -5.04 -14.69 -10.90
N SER A 51 -5.61 -15.28 -11.95
CA SER A 51 -4.86 -15.70 -13.14
C SER A 51 -4.26 -14.51 -13.87
N ASP A 52 -3.23 -14.72 -14.68
CA ASP A 52 -2.51 -13.62 -15.36
C ASP A 52 -3.45 -12.77 -16.22
N LYS A 53 -4.39 -13.40 -16.92
CA LYS A 53 -5.40 -12.70 -17.73
C LYS A 53 -6.39 -11.88 -16.89
N THR A 54 -6.78 -12.39 -15.73
CA THR A 54 -7.67 -11.66 -14.80
C THR A 54 -6.91 -10.51 -14.12
N PHE A 55 -5.64 -10.74 -13.81
CA PHE A 55 -4.74 -9.74 -13.25
C PHE A 55 -4.55 -8.57 -14.22
N GLU A 56 -4.18 -8.84 -15.47
CA GLU A 56 -4.07 -7.81 -16.51
C GLU A 56 -5.37 -7.03 -16.66
N LYS A 57 -6.50 -7.73 -16.78
CA LYS A 57 -7.80 -7.07 -16.92
C LYS A 57 -8.15 -6.16 -15.73
N ARG A 58 -7.74 -6.50 -14.51
CA ARG A 58 -8.12 -5.75 -13.31
C ARG A 58 -7.17 -4.58 -12.99
N PHE A 59 -5.89 -4.73 -13.29
CA PHE A 59 -4.86 -3.81 -12.81
C PHE A 59 -4.21 -3.00 -13.94
N LYS A 60 -4.09 -3.54 -15.16
CA LYS A 60 -3.52 -2.80 -16.29
C LYS A 60 -4.49 -1.74 -16.78
N PHE A 61 -4.02 -0.50 -16.89
CA PHE A 61 -4.82 0.63 -17.31
C PHE A 61 -4.57 0.96 -18.79
N ASP A 62 -5.55 0.67 -19.64
CA ASP A 62 -5.43 0.86 -21.09
C ASP A 62 -5.93 2.26 -21.49
N VAL A 63 -5.01 3.17 -21.81
CA VAL A 63 -5.33 4.55 -22.24
C VAL A 63 -5.92 4.59 -23.66
N SER A 64 -5.75 3.53 -24.45
CA SER A 64 -6.26 3.48 -25.84
C SER A 64 -7.79 3.40 -25.93
N ASN A 65 -8.48 3.02 -24.86
CA ASN A 65 -9.94 2.88 -24.89
C ASN A 65 -10.66 4.18 -24.50
N GLU A 66 -10.79 5.08 -25.47
CA GLU A 66 -11.39 6.41 -25.29
C GLU A 66 -12.82 6.38 -24.73
N ARG A 67 -13.62 5.35 -25.09
CA ARG A 67 -15.00 5.20 -24.58
C ARG A 67 -15.04 4.95 -23.07
N GLN A 68 -14.10 4.14 -22.58
CA GLN A 68 -13.99 3.83 -21.15
C GLN A 68 -13.47 5.04 -20.39
N LEU A 69 -12.48 5.75 -20.94
CA LEU A 69 -11.96 6.97 -20.34
C LEU A 69 -13.04 8.05 -20.18
N LYS A 70 -13.85 8.33 -21.22
CA LYS A 70 -14.95 9.31 -21.14
C LYS A 70 -16.06 8.93 -20.14
N ARG A 71 -16.16 7.66 -19.75
CA ARG A 71 -17.09 7.20 -18.70
C ARG A 71 -16.49 7.34 -17.31
N VAL A 72 -15.18 7.30 -17.19
CA VAL A 72 -14.47 7.29 -15.91
C VAL A 72 -14.06 8.69 -15.49
N PHE A 73 -13.53 9.50 -16.41
CA PHE A 73 -12.95 10.80 -16.14
C PHE A 73 -13.72 11.93 -16.82
N ASN A 74 -13.50 13.15 -16.31
CA ASN A 74 -13.93 14.38 -16.97
C ASN A 74 -13.18 14.60 -18.30
N GLU A 75 -13.81 15.31 -19.23
CA GLU A 75 -13.25 15.52 -20.58
C GLU A 75 -11.86 16.17 -20.59
N ASP A 76 -11.60 17.08 -19.64
CA ASP A 76 -10.32 17.77 -19.52
C ASP A 76 -9.17 16.81 -19.19
N ILE A 77 -9.41 15.84 -18.30
CA ILE A 77 -8.44 14.81 -17.92
C ILE A 77 -8.23 13.84 -19.07
N VAL A 78 -9.29 13.51 -19.82
CA VAL A 78 -9.17 12.63 -21.00
C VAL A 78 -8.29 13.27 -22.07
N LYS A 79 -8.43 14.59 -22.31
CA LYS A 79 -7.56 15.32 -23.26
C LYS A 79 -6.11 15.33 -22.81
N ASP A 80 -5.86 15.56 -21.52
CA ASP A 80 -4.51 15.51 -20.96
C ASP A 80 -3.88 14.11 -21.09
N LEU A 81 -4.64 13.06 -20.77
CA LEU A 81 -4.19 11.67 -20.90
C LEU A 81 -3.84 11.27 -22.34
N LEU A 82 -4.58 11.77 -23.33
CA LEU A 82 -4.31 11.50 -24.74
C LEU A 82 -3.17 12.37 -25.30
N GLY A 83 -2.94 13.57 -24.74
CA GLY A 83 -1.90 14.50 -25.18
C GLY A 83 -0.53 14.23 -24.56
N SER A 84 -0.49 13.67 -23.35
CA SER A 84 0.72 13.57 -22.53
C SER A 84 1.37 12.17 -22.61
N ALA A 85 2.44 12.04 -23.40
CA ALA A 85 3.22 10.80 -23.49
C ALA A 85 3.86 10.37 -22.15
N ASN A 86 4.16 11.32 -21.27
CA ASN A 86 4.75 11.05 -19.95
C ASN A 86 3.81 10.20 -19.07
N VAL A 87 2.50 10.47 -19.11
CA VAL A 87 1.51 9.76 -18.26
C VAL A 87 1.41 8.30 -18.69
N VAL A 88 1.49 8.02 -20.00
CA VAL A 88 1.54 6.65 -20.52
C VAL A 88 2.78 5.92 -20.01
N GLY A 89 3.94 6.59 -19.99
CA GLY A 89 5.17 6.03 -19.44
C GLY A 89 5.06 5.71 -17.94
N ASP A 90 4.49 6.62 -17.14
CA ASP A 90 4.28 6.40 -15.71
C ASP A 90 3.30 5.25 -15.40
N LEU A 91 2.25 5.10 -16.21
CA LEU A 91 1.29 3.99 -16.09
C LEU A 91 1.93 2.65 -16.42
N GLU A 92 2.83 2.59 -17.41
CA GLU A 92 3.57 1.37 -17.74
C GLU A 92 4.54 0.99 -16.61
N LEU A 93 5.21 1.98 -15.99
CA LEU A 93 6.05 1.77 -14.81
C LEU A 93 5.25 1.29 -13.59
N GLU A 94 4.03 1.80 -13.39
CA GLU A 94 3.11 1.31 -12.36
C GLU A 94 2.78 -0.17 -12.62
N TRP A 95 2.44 -0.52 -13.87
CA TRP A 95 2.13 -1.89 -14.27
C TRP A 95 3.31 -2.84 -14.06
N GLU A 96 4.52 -2.44 -14.44
CA GLU A 96 5.74 -3.22 -14.24
C GLU A 96 5.99 -3.46 -12.74
N SER A 97 5.78 -2.43 -11.90
CA SER A 97 5.93 -2.54 -10.44
C SER A 97 4.95 -3.55 -9.84
N LEU A 98 3.69 -3.53 -10.27
CA LEU A 98 2.68 -4.50 -9.83
C LEU A 98 2.99 -5.94 -10.28
N CYS A 99 3.59 -6.10 -11.46
CA CYS A 99 4.08 -7.41 -11.93
C CYS A 99 5.21 -7.93 -11.04
N LYS A 100 6.22 -7.10 -10.75
CA LYS A 100 7.33 -7.44 -9.84
C LYS A 100 6.83 -7.80 -8.44
N ASP A 101 5.94 -6.99 -7.88
CA ASP A 101 5.32 -7.26 -6.58
C ASP A 101 4.64 -8.63 -6.57
N ARG A 102 3.94 -8.98 -7.65
CA ARG A 102 3.23 -10.26 -7.75
C ARG A 102 4.17 -11.46 -7.79
N GLU A 103 5.31 -11.36 -8.47
CA GLU A 103 6.34 -12.39 -8.50
C GLU A 103 6.96 -12.59 -7.11
N VAL A 104 7.30 -11.49 -6.44
CA VAL A 104 7.82 -11.50 -5.07
C VAL A 104 6.81 -12.13 -4.11
N LEU A 105 5.55 -11.70 -4.17
CA LEU A 105 4.49 -12.24 -3.31
C LEU A 105 4.24 -13.74 -3.54
N ARG A 106 4.34 -14.23 -4.78
CA ARG A 106 4.22 -15.67 -5.07
C ARG A 106 5.41 -16.47 -4.55
N THR A 107 6.59 -15.86 -4.50
CA THR A 107 7.78 -16.45 -3.90
C THR A 107 7.65 -16.53 -2.38
N VAL A 108 7.14 -15.48 -1.74
CA VAL A 108 6.90 -15.41 -0.29
C VAL A 108 5.74 -16.33 0.14
N PHE A 109 4.67 -16.39 -0.63
CA PHE A 109 3.47 -17.21 -0.35
C PHE A 109 3.28 -18.33 -1.38
N PRO A 110 4.10 -19.41 -1.35
CA PRO A 110 4.06 -20.48 -2.35
C PRO A 110 2.72 -21.25 -2.37
N LYS A 111 1.99 -21.26 -1.25
CA LYS A 111 0.66 -21.89 -1.14
C LYS A 111 -0.48 -21.04 -1.72
N GLY A 112 -0.21 -19.77 -2.08
CA GLY A 112 -1.21 -18.86 -2.63
C GLY A 112 -2.27 -18.39 -1.62
N ASP A 113 -1.98 -18.42 -0.31
CA ASP A 113 -2.89 -17.82 0.66
C ASP A 113 -2.84 -16.30 0.56
N SER A 114 -3.97 -15.70 0.23
CA SER A 114 -4.09 -14.26 0.06
C SER A 114 -4.38 -13.54 1.37
N LYS A 115 -4.76 -14.26 2.44
CA LYS A 115 -5.09 -13.65 3.72
C LYS A 115 -3.79 -13.34 4.46
N VAL A 116 -3.58 -12.06 4.74
CA VAL A 116 -2.42 -11.54 5.46
C VAL A 116 -2.89 -10.68 6.62
N VAL A 117 -2.03 -10.51 7.62
CA VAL A 117 -2.30 -9.65 8.77
C VAL A 117 -1.44 -8.40 8.59
N LEU A 118 -2.09 -7.25 8.41
CA LEU A 118 -1.42 -5.99 8.10
C LEU A 118 -2.13 -4.83 8.80
N PRO A 119 -1.40 -3.75 9.13
CA PRO A 119 -2.00 -2.55 9.72
C PRO A 119 -2.89 -1.86 8.69
N CYS A 120 -3.71 -0.90 9.15
CA CYS A 120 -4.50 -0.02 8.29
C CYS A 120 -5.40 -0.79 7.30
N ASN A 121 -6.63 -1.10 7.70
CA ASN A 121 -7.59 -1.76 6.81
C ASN A 121 -8.00 -0.86 5.64
N LEU A 122 -7.29 -0.97 4.52
CA LEU A 122 -7.40 -0.05 3.38
C LEU A 122 -8.81 -0.06 2.78
N GLN A 123 -9.48 -1.23 2.74
CA GLN A 123 -10.84 -1.34 2.23
C GLN A 123 -11.82 -0.51 3.08
N ARG A 124 -11.71 -0.58 4.42
CA ARG A 124 -12.55 0.21 5.32
C ARG A 124 -12.27 1.71 5.18
N MET A 125 -11.00 2.09 5.04
CA MET A 125 -10.61 3.49 4.89
C MET A 125 -11.13 4.09 3.58
N ILE A 126 -11.03 3.35 2.47
CA ILE A 126 -11.62 3.74 1.18
C ILE A 126 -13.14 3.89 1.30
N TRP A 127 -13.80 2.95 1.97
CA TRP A 127 -15.25 3.04 2.20
C TRP A 127 -15.63 4.26 3.04
N ASN A 128 -14.87 4.57 4.09
CA ASN A 128 -15.06 5.78 4.88
C ASN A 128 -14.90 7.05 4.02
N ALA A 129 -13.87 7.11 3.17
CA ALA A 129 -13.69 8.23 2.24
C ALA A 129 -14.91 8.40 1.32
N GLN A 130 -15.41 7.30 0.74
CA GLN A 130 -16.62 7.34 -0.10
C GLN A 130 -17.84 7.87 0.65
N LYS A 131 -17.97 7.56 1.95
CA LYS A 131 -19.09 8.03 2.77
C LYS A 131 -18.97 9.50 3.16
N ILE A 132 -17.78 9.95 3.56
CA ILE A 132 -17.51 11.33 3.99
C ILE A 132 -17.72 12.31 2.83
N PHE A 133 -17.20 11.98 1.64
CA PHE A 133 -17.25 12.84 0.46
C PHE A 133 -18.48 12.58 -0.43
N HIS A 134 -19.42 11.74 0.03
CA HIS A 134 -20.66 11.40 -0.70
C HIS A 134 -20.43 11.00 -2.16
N ILE A 135 -19.43 10.15 -2.39
CA ILE A 135 -18.97 9.78 -3.72
C ILE A 135 -20.04 8.99 -4.47
N ASN A 136 -20.35 9.44 -5.69
CA ASN A 136 -21.25 8.73 -6.59
C ASN A 136 -20.44 7.88 -7.58
N ILE A 137 -20.63 6.57 -7.52
CA ILE A 137 -19.90 5.59 -8.36
C ILE A 137 -20.28 5.75 -9.85
N ARG A 138 -21.43 6.37 -10.14
CA ARG A 138 -21.91 6.58 -11.52
C ARG A 138 -21.37 7.85 -12.17
N SER A 139 -20.87 8.81 -11.41
CA SER A 139 -20.31 10.04 -11.96
C SER A 139 -18.86 9.85 -12.40
N PRO A 140 -18.38 10.64 -13.37
CA PRO A 140 -16.96 10.71 -13.66
C PRO A 140 -16.18 11.28 -12.45
N THR A 141 -14.91 10.90 -12.33
CA THR A 141 -13.97 11.43 -11.34
C THR A 141 -13.13 12.57 -11.94
N ASP A 142 -12.76 13.51 -11.07
CA ASP A 142 -11.85 14.63 -11.30
C ASP A 142 -10.38 14.28 -10.98
N LEU A 143 -10.10 13.07 -10.50
CA LEU A 143 -8.76 12.65 -10.09
C LEU A 143 -7.90 12.27 -11.30
N ASN A 144 -6.80 13.01 -11.51
CA ASN A 144 -5.83 12.72 -12.57
C ASN A 144 -4.99 11.47 -12.21
N PRO A 145 -4.84 10.49 -13.11
CA PRO A 145 -3.94 9.34 -12.93
C PRO A 145 -2.52 9.66 -12.46
N SER A 146 -1.91 10.74 -12.98
CA SER A 146 -0.56 11.15 -12.57
C SER A 146 -0.49 11.43 -11.07
N ARG A 147 -1.55 12.06 -10.52
CA ARG A 147 -1.63 12.39 -9.10
C ARG A 147 -1.78 11.14 -8.23
N VAL A 148 -2.45 10.11 -8.72
CA VAL A 148 -2.57 8.83 -8.02
C VAL A 148 -1.19 8.17 -7.88
N ILE A 149 -0.45 8.09 -8.99
CA ILE A 149 0.88 7.48 -9.02
C ILE A 149 1.85 8.24 -8.10
N GLU A 150 1.87 9.57 -8.20
CA GLU A 150 2.68 10.43 -7.34
C GLU A 150 2.31 10.27 -5.86
N GLY A 151 1.01 10.35 -5.53
CA GLY A 151 0.54 10.26 -4.15
C GLY A 151 0.87 8.91 -3.50
N VAL A 152 0.76 7.81 -4.24
CA VAL A 152 1.17 6.47 -3.75
C VAL A 152 2.69 6.38 -3.60
N ARG A 153 3.47 6.92 -4.54
CA ARG A 153 4.95 6.98 -4.45
C ARG A 153 5.40 7.82 -3.25
N GLU A 154 4.76 8.95 -2.98
CA GLU A 154 5.04 9.81 -1.83
C GLU A 154 4.67 9.13 -0.51
N LEU A 155 3.49 8.52 -0.43
CA LEU A 155 3.06 7.78 0.76
C LEU A 155 4.02 6.62 1.07
N SER A 156 4.46 5.88 0.05
CA SER A 156 5.45 4.79 0.21
C SER A 156 6.77 5.28 0.83
N LYS A 157 7.21 6.51 0.52
CA LYS A 157 8.42 7.11 1.12
C LYS A 157 8.21 7.54 2.58
N LYS A 158 6.99 7.92 2.96
CA LYS A 158 6.65 8.35 4.32
C LYS A 158 6.44 7.18 5.29
N ILE A 159 6.19 5.98 4.77
CA ILE A 159 6.07 4.74 5.54
C ILE A 159 7.49 4.30 5.94
N ILE A 160 7.95 4.75 7.11
CA ILE A 160 9.28 4.47 7.64
C ILE A 160 9.16 3.71 8.97
N ILE A 161 9.82 2.55 9.03
CA ILE A 161 10.01 1.72 10.24
C ILE A 161 11.48 1.78 10.70
N VAL A 162 12.42 1.80 9.74
CA VAL A 162 13.86 1.91 10.02
C VAL A 162 14.32 3.29 9.58
N VAL A 163 14.62 4.15 10.56
CA VAL A 163 15.12 5.50 10.31
C VAL A 163 16.60 5.43 9.96
N GLY A 164 16.99 5.99 8.80
CA GLY A 164 18.38 6.10 8.39
C GLY A 164 18.53 6.37 6.88
N GLU A 165 19.56 7.14 6.51
CA GLU A 165 19.84 7.50 5.12
C GLU A 165 20.87 6.59 4.45
N ASP A 166 21.55 5.77 5.25
CA ASP A 166 22.55 4.82 4.77
C ASP A 166 21.91 3.65 4.00
N ARG A 167 22.73 3.01 3.16
CA ARG A 167 22.28 1.92 2.29
C ARG A 167 21.65 0.76 3.07
N LEU A 168 22.19 0.44 4.25
CA LEU A 168 21.70 -0.66 5.06
C LEU A 168 20.31 -0.33 5.64
N SER A 169 20.13 0.87 6.19
CA SER A 169 18.84 1.32 6.72
C SER A 169 17.75 1.37 5.66
N LYS A 170 18.06 1.86 4.45
CA LYS A 170 17.12 1.88 3.32
C LYS A 170 16.68 0.48 2.93
N GLN A 171 17.62 -0.46 2.81
CA GLN A 171 17.32 -1.86 2.51
C GLN A 171 16.52 -2.52 3.63
N ALA A 172 16.85 -2.24 4.90
CA ALA A 172 16.12 -2.75 6.04
C ALA A 172 14.67 -2.22 6.08
N ASN A 173 14.46 -0.95 5.77
CA ASN A 173 13.13 -0.36 5.68
C ASN A 173 12.32 -0.94 4.52
N GLU A 174 12.95 -1.13 3.35
CA GLU A 174 12.30 -1.75 2.19
C GLU A 174 11.81 -3.16 2.52
N ASN A 175 12.63 -3.96 3.21
CA ASN A 175 12.25 -5.30 3.65
C ASN A 175 11.11 -5.29 4.67
N ALA A 176 11.19 -4.43 5.69
CA ALA A 176 10.17 -4.34 6.74
C ALA A 176 8.82 -3.84 6.22
N THR A 177 8.83 -2.96 5.22
CA THR A 177 7.62 -2.38 4.62
C THR A 177 7.14 -3.11 3.37
N LEU A 178 7.87 -4.12 2.87
CA LEU A 178 7.64 -4.76 1.57
C LEU A 178 6.18 -5.19 1.40
N LEU A 179 5.66 -5.96 2.35
CA LEU A 179 4.32 -6.53 2.27
C LEU A 179 3.22 -5.46 2.30
N PHE A 180 3.40 -4.43 3.15
CA PHE A 180 2.48 -3.31 3.23
C PHE A 180 2.50 -2.46 1.96
N ASN A 181 3.69 -2.19 1.41
CA ASN A 181 3.86 -1.48 0.16
C ASN A 181 3.23 -2.22 -1.03
N CYS A 182 3.35 -3.55 -1.11
CA CYS A 182 2.66 -4.34 -2.11
C CYS A 182 1.12 -4.27 -1.94
N LEU A 183 0.62 -4.31 -0.71
CA LEU A 183 -0.82 -4.13 -0.45
C LEU A 183 -1.28 -2.73 -0.86
N LEU A 184 -0.52 -1.69 -0.53
CA LEU A 184 -0.82 -0.30 -0.83
C LEU A 184 -0.90 -0.08 -2.35
N ARG A 185 0.15 -0.45 -3.09
CA ARG A 185 0.21 -0.32 -4.56
C ARG A 185 -0.91 -1.11 -5.24
N SER A 186 -1.16 -2.34 -4.79
CA SER A 186 -2.23 -3.16 -5.37
C SER A 186 -3.63 -2.70 -5.00
N THR A 187 -3.80 -1.97 -3.90
CA THR A 187 -5.11 -1.44 -3.52
C THR A 187 -5.37 -0.10 -4.20
N LEU A 188 -4.41 0.81 -4.16
CA LEU A 188 -4.53 2.17 -4.69
C LEU A 188 -4.00 2.33 -6.11
N CYS A 189 -3.95 1.27 -6.91
CA CYS A 189 -3.54 1.39 -8.30
C CYS A 189 -4.52 2.26 -9.09
N THR A 190 -3.99 3.01 -10.07
CA THR A 190 -4.75 4.00 -10.85
C THR A 190 -6.09 3.47 -11.34
N LYS A 191 -6.09 2.28 -11.94
CA LYS A 191 -7.30 1.64 -12.47
C LYS A 191 -8.37 1.40 -11.42
N ARG A 192 -8.01 0.91 -10.23
CA ARG A 192 -8.98 0.59 -9.18
C ARG A 192 -9.51 1.85 -8.52
N VAL A 193 -8.63 2.84 -8.30
CA VAL A 193 -9.02 4.14 -7.77
C VAL A 193 -10.03 4.82 -8.69
N ALA A 194 -9.78 4.80 -10.00
CA ALA A 194 -10.65 5.42 -10.98
C ALA A 194 -11.92 4.62 -11.28
N GLU A 195 -11.83 3.30 -11.46
CA GLU A 195 -12.98 2.48 -11.91
C GLU A 195 -13.79 1.86 -10.77
N GLU A 196 -13.13 1.26 -9.77
CA GLU A 196 -13.80 0.56 -8.66
C GLU A 196 -14.25 1.55 -7.58
N PHE A 197 -13.36 2.44 -7.14
CA PHE A 197 -13.61 3.30 -5.97
C PHE A 197 -14.16 4.67 -6.32
N ARG A 198 -13.86 5.18 -7.53
CA ARG A 198 -14.33 6.48 -8.04
C ARG A 198 -13.96 7.64 -7.12
N LEU A 199 -12.76 7.59 -6.53
CA LEU A 199 -12.30 8.63 -5.61
C LEU A 199 -12.13 9.96 -6.36
N SER A 200 -12.56 11.06 -5.74
CA SER A 200 -12.23 12.41 -6.15
C SER A 200 -10.84 12.82 -5.69
N ALA A 201 -10.29 13.90 -6.24
CA ALA A 201 -9.00 14.45 -5.83
C ALA A 201 -8.94 14.72 -4.31
N GLU A 202 -9.95 15.38 -3.76
CA GLU A 202 -10.04 15.68 -2.33
C GLU A 202 -10.13 14.42 -1.45
N SER A 203 -10.95 13.45 -1.87
CA SER A 203 -11.13 12.20 -1.12
C SER A 203 -9.87 11.34 -1.11
N PHE A 204 -9.08 11.41 -2.19
CA PHE A 204 -7.83 10.68 -2.32
C PHE A 204 -6.74 11.28 -1.42
N GLU A 205 -6.58 12.62 -1.41
CA GLU A 205 -5.65 13.31 -0.50
C GLU A 205 -5.98 13.04 0.98
N TRP A 206 -7.27 13.09 1.33
CA TRP A 206 -7.73 12.71 2.66
C TRP A 206 -7.37 11.27 3.02
N LEU A 207 -7.57 10.34 2.09
CA LEU A 207 -7.25 8.93 2.28
C LEU A 207 -5.75 8.72 2.52
N LEU A 208 -4.87 9.37 1.74
CA LEU A 208 -3.43 9.26 1.92
C LEU A 208 -2.99 9.75 3.32
N GLY A 209 -3.52 10.89 3.77
CA GLY A 209 -3.22 11.43 5.09
C GLY A 209 -3.72 10.56 6.25
N GLU A 210 -4.91 9.95 6.10
CA GLU A 210 -5.42 9.01 7.11
C GLU A 210 -4.59 7.72 7.13
N ILE A 211 -4.15 7.18 5.98
CA ILE A 211 -3.27 6.01 5.93
C ILE A 211 -1.94 6.31 6.64
N GLU A 212 -1.33 7.46 6.36
CA GLU A 212 -0.10 7.90 7.01
C GLU A 212 -0.26 7.95 8.53
N THR A 213 -1.31 8.63 9.02
CA THR A 213 -1.58 8.80 10.45
C THR A 213 -1.83 7.46 11.14
N ARG A 214 -2.63 6.59 10.53
CA ARG A 214 -2.95 5.26 11.08
C ARG A 214 -1.74 4.34 11.09
N PHE A 215 -0.88 4.43 10.07
CA PHE A 215 0.33 3.64 10.01
C PHE A 215 1.30 4.04 11.14
N GLN A 216 1.50 5.34 11.36
CA GLN A 216 2.31 5.84 12.48
C GLN A 216 1.77 5.38 13.84
N GLN A 217 0.44 5.39 14.03
CA GLN A 217 -0.19 4.87 15.25
C GLN A 217 -0.03 3.35 15.43
N SER A 218 0.16 2.60 14.34
CA SER A 218 0.35 1.15 14.40
C SER A 218 1.77 0.71 14.75
N GLN A 219 2.72 1.66 14.83
CA GLN A 219 4.09 1.35 15.21
C GLN A 219 4.16 0.95 16.68
N VAL A 220 5.01 -0.04 16.97
CA VAL A 220 5.20 -0.51 18.32
C VAL A 220 5.89 0.55 19.17
N GLN A 221 5.41 0.72 20.41
CA GLN A 221 5.98 1.67 21.35
C GLN A 221 7.19 1.03 22.07
N PRO A 222 8.35 1.72 22.14
CA PRO A 222 9.47 1.33 22.99
C PRO A 222 9.15 1.36 24.48
#